data_AF-A0A832IRX9-F1
#
_entry.id   AF-A0A832IRX9-F1
#
_cell.length_a   1.000
_cell.length_b   1.000
_cell.length_c   1.000
_cell.angle_alpha   90.00
_cell.angle_beta   90.00
_cell.angle_gamma   90.00
#
_symmetry.space_group_name_H-M   'P 1'
#
loop_
_entity.id
_entity.type
_entity.pdbx_description
1 polymer ?
#
loop_
_entity_poly.entity_id
_entity_poly.type
_entity_poly.pdbx_seq_one_letter_code
_entity_poly.pdbx_strand_id
1 'polypeptide(L)'
;MRFILFELLYCLLAVAELFAGQRDVVNITRHFFASYNIKEYNKCGFHILATYYNMASANPSTKAALQTRPLNDTSIVSPSGRFRIHFDTSGVNQPFLVDSSGEKIKGTTIAFVDSVAKICDHVYYVEIDSLGYPSPPSDSGAGGGNEYDVYIQSLEPGMYGYTDWDDTKPIVSRKNATYATWMVIDNLFSSSYTKGVAAIKVTIAHEFHHGIQIGNYGLWTNDLYFYELTSTWMEQVVYPDIKDYYQYLPNFFANPERPFNEYVINSYAGYERCIYGIFVEQNYGINMMRFIWAYMSNEPSIPAIEGAFNAIGVSPTYMFTLFAKTNYFTGYRSSKANRFATVPYREAASYPLVAIKGTASFEG
;
A
#
# COMPACT_ATOMS: atom_id res chain seq x y z
N MET A 1 4.73 13.74 -22.08
CA MET A 1 5.59 12.57 -22.36
C MET A 1 7.04 12.90 -22.76
N ARG A 2 7.34 14.01 -23.46
CA ARG A 2 8.73 14.36 -23.87
C ARG A 2 9.63 14.99 -22.80
N PHE A 3 9.10 15.48 -21.68
CA PHE A 3 9.89 16.11 -20.61
C PHE A 3 10.36 15.16 -19.50
N ILE A 4 9.87 13.91 -19.47
CA ILE A 4 10.24 12.91 -18.44
C ILE A 4 11.54 12.17 -18.82
N LEU A 5 11.86 12.10 -20.12
CA LEU A 5 13.09 11.44 -20.59
C LEU A 5 14.38 12.19 -20.22
N PHE A 6 14.35 13.50 -19.97
CA PHE A 6 15.57 14.29 -19.75
C PHE A 6 16.08 14.25 -18.30
N GLU A 7 15.17 14.14 -17.32
CA GLU A 7 15.52 13.99 -15.89
C GLU A 7 15.97 12.56 -15.55
N LEU A 8 15.32 11.54 -16.13
CA LEU A 8 15.77 10.15 -16.00
C LEU A 8 17.17 9.92 -16.61
N LEU A 9 17.55 10.70 -17.63
CA LEU A 9 18.88 10.62 -18.25
C LEU A 9 20.00 11.16 -17.33
N TYR A 10 19.69 12.12 -16.45
CA TYR A 10 20.66 12.64 -15.47
C TYR A 10 20.90 11.65 -14.33
N CYS A 11 19.87 10.91 -13.90
CA CYS A 11 20.05 9.77 -13.00
C CYS A 11 20.87 8.63 -13.65
N LEU A 12 20.68 8.38 -14.95
CA LEU A 12 21.41 7.33 -15.68
C LEU A 12 22.91 7.62 -15.82
N LEU A 13 23.33 8.89 -15.90
CA LEU A 13 24.75 9.26 -15.98
C LEU A 13 25.46 9.17 -14.61
N ALA A 14 24.76 9.45 -13.51
CA ALA A 14 25.33 9.32 -12.16
C ALA A 14 25.47 7.85 -11.70
N VAL A 15 24.64 6.94 -12.22
CA VAL A 15 24.68 5.51 -11.88
C VAL A 15 25.70 4.74 -12.74
N ALA A 16 26.17 5.30 -13.86
CA ALA A 16 27.14 4.65 -14.73
C ALA A 16 28.58 4.61 -14.17
N GLU A 17 28.90 5.37 -13.11
CA GLU A 17 30.25 5.42 -12.51
C GLU A 17 30.42 4.66 -11.18
N LEU A 18 29.41 3.90 -10.72
CA LEU A 18 29.49 3.16 -9.45
C LEU A 18 29.33 1.65 -9.67
N PHE A 19 30.47 0.98 -9.90
CA PHE A 19 30.59 -0.46 -9.76
C PHE A 19 31.70 -0.78 -8.75
N ALA A 20 31.34 -1.10 -7.49
CA ALA A 20 31.84 -2.27 -6.74
C ALA A 20 31.42 -2.23 -5.25
N GLY A 21 30.22 -2.72 -4.92
CA GLY A 21 29.89 -3.15 -3.56
C GLY A 21 28.39 -3.16 -3.21
N GLN A 22 27.97 -3.99 -2.24
CA GLN A 22 26.57 -4.06 -1.76
C GLN A 22 26.08 -2.75 -1.09
N ARG A 23 26.98 -1.86 -0.65
CA ARG A 23 26.62 -0.50 -0.23
C ARG A 23 26.03 0.34 -1.38
N ASP A 24 26.31 -0.02 -2.62
CA ASP A 24 25.79 0.67 -3.81
C ASP A 24 24.28 0.37 -4.02
N VAL A 25 23.77 -0.79 -3.57
CA VAL A 25 22.37 -1.21 -3.77
C VAL A 25 21.38 -0.39 -2.93
N VAL A 26 21.71 -0.14 -1.66
CA VAL A 26 20.88 0.71 -0.78
C VAL A 26 20.82 2.15 -1.32
N ASN A 27 21.96 2.64 -1.82
CA ASN A 27 22.02 3.96 -2.46
C ASN A 27 21.19 4.00 -3.75
N ILE A 28 21.23 2.96 -4.60
CA ILE A 28 20.40 2.88 -5.81
C ILE A 28 18.92 2.93 -5.47
N THR A 29 18.46 2.12 -4.51
CA THR A 29 17.05 2.06 -4.12
C THR A 29 16.54 3.40 -3.58
N ARG A 30 17.35 4.03 -2.72
CA ARG A 30 17.05 5.34 -2.16
C ARG A 30 16.97 6.43 -3.24
N HIS A 31 17.96 6.52 -4.12
CA HIS A 31 17.95 7.48 -5.23
C HIS A 31 16.82 7.21 -6.23
N PHE A 32 16.51 5.94 -6.47
CA PHE A 32 15.38 5.54 -7.31
C PHE A 32 14.09 6.12 -6.76
N PHE A 33 13.73 5.85 -5.50
CA PHE A 33 12.50 6.41 -4.93
C PHE A 33 12.52 7.94 -4.84
N ALA A 34 13.67 8.54 -4.52
CA ALA A 34 13.81 10.00 -4.52
C ALA A 34 13.44 10.61 -5.88
N SER A 35 13.77 9.95 -7.01
CA SER A 35 13.44 10.43 -8.35
C SER A 35 11.94 10.41 -8.68
N TYR A 36 11.15 9.55 -8.02
CA TYR A 36 9.70 9.48 -8.19
C TYR A 36 8.95 10.40 -7.21
N ASN A 37 9.52 10.67 -6.03
CA ASN A 37 8.91 11.49 -4.99
C ASN A 37 9.14 13.01 -5.12
N ILE A 38 9.66 13.49 -6.27
CA ILE A 38 9.96 14.92 -6.49
C ILE A 38 8.70 15.81 -6.51
N LYS A 39 7.54 15.27 -6.88
CA LYS A 39 6.31 16.07 -7.12
C LYS A 39 5.19 15.81 -6.13
N GLU A 40 5.04 14.58 -5.67
CA GLU A 40 4.08 14.18 -4.65
C GLU A 40 4.71 13.10 -3.78
N TYR A 41 4.43 13.13 -2.47
CA TYR A 41 4.96 12.17 -1.51
C TYR A 41 4.21 10.84 -1.63
N ASN A 42 4.84 9.80 -2.19
CA ASN A 42 4.33 8.44 -2.13
C ASN A 42 4.76 7.79 -0.80
N LYS A 43 3.80 7.27 -0.04
CA LYS A 43 4.08 6.56 1.21
C LYS A 43 4.54 5.13 1.00
N CYS A 44 3.86 4.43 0.09
CA CYS A 44 4.20 3.07 -0.30
C CYS A 44 5.00 3.10 -1.61
N GLY A 45 6.12 2.37 -1.64
CA GLY A 45 6.93 2.21 -2.85
C GLY A 45 6.48 1.08 -3.78
N PHE A 46 5.52 0.23 -3.35
CA PHE A 46 5.06 -0.94 -4.10
C PHE A 46 4.64 -0.58 -5.53
N HIS A 47 3.71 0.37 -5.70
CA HIS A 47 3.22 0.71 -7.04
C HIS A 47 4.33 1.29 -7.96
N ILE A 48 5.34 1.95 -7.38
CA ILE A 48 6.50 2.48 -8.12
C ILE A 48 7.34 1.31 -8.66
N LEU A 49 7.68 0.35 -7.79
CA LEU A 49 8.42 -0.86 -8.17
C LEU A 49 7.65 -1.69 -9.20
N ALA A 50 6.36 -1.93 -8.96
CA ALA A 50 5.48 -2.68 -9.86
C ALA A 50 5.43 -2.06 -11.24
N THR A 51 5.31 -0.73 -11.32
CA THR A 51 5.32 -0.03 -12.59
C THR A 51 6.69 -0.19 -13.27
N TYR A 52 7.78 0.10 -12.56
CA TYR A 52 9.13 0.07 -13.13
C TYR A 52 9.51 -1.32 -13.65
N TYR A 53 9.26 -2.39 -12.88
CA TYR A 53 9.60 -3.76 -13.28
C TYR A 53 8.91 -4.22 -14.56
N ASN A 54 7.76 -3.62 -14.89
CA ASN A 54 6.95 -3.94 -16.06
C ASN A 54 7.14 -2.94 -17.22
N MET A 55 7.99 -1.92 -17.07
CA MET A 55 8.34 -1.04 -18.17
C MET A 55 9.29 -1.74 -19.15
N ALA A 56 8.99 -1.68 -20.45
CA ALA A 56 9.89 -2.17 -21.49
C ALA A 56 11.26 -1.45 -21.50
N SER A 57 11.32 -0.23 -20.95
CA SER A 57 12.53 0.58 -20.80
C SER A 57 13.25 0.39 -19.46
N ALA A 58 12.81 -0.54 -18.62
CA ALA A 58 13.46 -0.80 -17.34
C ALA A 58 14.92 -1.25 -17.57
N ASN A 59 15.86 -0.65 -16.83
CA ASN A 59 17.25 -1.05 -16.91
C ASN A 59 17.43 -2.38 -16.14
N PRO A 60 17.96 -3.45 -16.78
CA PRO A 60 18.07 -4.75 -16.13
C PRO A 60 18.92 -4.74 -14.85
N SER A 61 20.02 -3.97 -14.83
CA SER A 61 20.90 -3.87 -13.66
C SER A 61 20.23 -3.11 -12.52
N THR A 62 19.51 -2.03 -12.81
CA THR A 62 18.73 -1.30 -11.79
C THR A 62 17.63 -2.19 -11.22
N LYS A 63 16.90 -2.91 -12.08
CA LYS A 63 15.87 -3.85 -11.65
C LYS A 63 16.44 -4.94 -10.74
N ALA A 64 17.52 -5.59 -11.14
CA ALA A 64 18.20 -6.60 -10.31
C ALA A 64 18.68 -6.04 -8.96
N ALA A 65 19.17 -4.78 -8.94
CA ALA A 65 19.56 -4.11 -7.71
C ALA A 65 18.35 -3.85 -6.80
N LEU A 66 17.24 -3.34 -7.33
CA LEU A 66 16.02 -3.10 -6.56
C LEU A 66 15.47 -4.40 -5.95
N GLN A 67 15.45 -5.49 -6.71
CA GLN A 67 14.96 -6.81 -6.25
C GLN A 67 15.92 -7.54 -5.30
N THR A 68 17.03 -6.89 -4.91
CA THR A 68 17.96 -7.46 -3.93
C THR A 68 17.45 -7.15 -2.52
N ARG A 69 17.26 -8.20 -1.72
CA ARG A 69 16.93 -8.08 -0.30
C ARG A 69 17.99 -7.25 0.44
N PRO A 70 17.61 -6.30 1.30
CA PRO A 70 18.56 -5.58 2.11
C PRO A 70 19.40 -6.51 2.99
N LEU A 71 20.65 -6.12 3.23
CA LEU A 71 21.48 -6.76 4.24
C LEU A 71 21.44 -5.93 5.51
N ASN A 72 21.20 -6.62 6.63
CA ASN A 72 21.22 -6.02 7.95
C ASN A 72 22.20 -6.74 8.88
N ASP A 73 22.61 -6.07 9.96
CA ASP A 73 23.55 -6.64 10.95
C ASP A 73 23.01 -7.93 11.59
N THR A 74 21.71 -7.97 11.90
CA THR A 74 21.09 -9.09 12.62
C THR A 74 19.58 -9.16 12.38
N SER A 75 18.93 -10.17 12.97
CA SER A 75 17.47 -10.31 12.96
C SER A 75 16.92 -10.93 14.24
N ILE A 76 15.63 -10.72 14.49
CA ILE A 76 14.85 -11.50 15.46
C ILE A 76 13.67 -12.19 14.77
N VAL A 77 13.15 -13.25 15.38
CA VAL A 77 11.89 -13.88 14.97
C VAL A 77 10.77 -13.37 15.87
N SER A 78 9.60 -13.10 15.28
CA SER A 78 8.43 -12.63 16.04
C SER A 78 7.94 -13.67 17.05
N PRO A 79 7.25 -13.26 18.13
CA PRO A 79 6.75 -14.20 19.14
C PRO A 79 5.93 -15.37 18.59
N SER A 80 5.13 -15.15 17.54
CA SER A 80 4.34 -16.22 16.91
C SER A 80 5.15 -17.12 15.96
N GLY A 81 6.43 -16.81 15.71
CA GLY A 81 7.29 -17.56 14.78
C GLY A 81 6.94 -17.34 13.31
N ARG A 82 6.26 -16.24 12.96
CA ARG A 82 5.73 -16.01 11.60
C ARG A 82 6.53 -14.99 10.80
N PHE A 83 7.24 -14.09 11.47
CA PHE A 83 8.00 -13.03 10.83
C PHE A 83 9.46 -13.04 11.30
N ARG A 84 10.35 -12.63 10.40
CA ARG A 84 11.75 -12.35 10.70
C ARG A 84 12.03 -10.88 10.44
N ILE A 85 12.49 -10.18 11.46
CA ILE A 85 12.68 -8.74 11.45
C ILE A 85 14.19 -8.47 11.41
N HIS A 86 14.66 -7.97 10.28
CA HIS A 86 16.05 -7.63 9.98
C HIS A 86 16.33 -6.17 10.28
N PHE A 87 17.41 -5.88 11.01
CA PHE A 87 17.76 -4.52 11.41
C PHE A 87 19.25 -4.33 11.66
N ASP A 88 19.70 -3.09 11.51
CA ASP A 88 21.06 -2.69 11.85
C ASP A 88 21.15 -2.27 13.32
N THR A 89 22.25 -2.65 13.96
CA THR A 89 22.57 -2.27 15.33
C THR A 89 23.30 -0.93 15.41
N SER A 90 23.74 -0.41 14.27
CA SER A 90 24.46 0.85 14.14
C SER A 90 24.26 1.48 12.74
N GLY A 91 24.78 2.68 12.52
CA GLY A 91 24.74 3.32 11.21
C GLY A 91 23.39 3.97 10.87
N VAL A 92 23.20 4.29 9.58
CA VAL A 92 22.04 5.09 9.12
C VAL A 92 20.71 4.35 9.18
N ASN A 93 20.73 3.01 9.06
CA ASN A 93 19.54 2.17 9.09
C ASN A 93 19.14 1.74 10.50
N GLN A 94 19.95 2.03 11.52
CA GLN A 94 19.62 1.68 12.90
C GLN A 94 18.27 2.28 13.29
N PRO A 95 17.28 1.47 13.73
CA PRO A 95 15.97 2.01 14.07
C PRO A 95 15.93 2.69 15.43
N PHE A 96 15.03 3.67 15.52
CA PHE A 96 14.74 4.41 16.74
C PHE A 96 13.26 4.73 16.83
N LEU A 97 12.71 4.63 18.05
CA LEU A 97 11.45 5.29 18.38
C LEU A 97 11.65 6.81 18.38
N VAL A 98 10.55 7.54 18.18
CA VAL A 98 10.52 9.00 18.18
C VAL A 98 9.65 9.53 19.31
N ASP A 99 9.98 10.73 19.79
CA ASP A 99 9.16 11.45 20.76
C ASP A 99 8.00 12.20 20.07
N SER A 100 7.22 12.95 20.85
CA SER A 100 6.08 13.72 20.34
C SER A 100 6.46 14.82 19.34
N SER A 101 7.71 15.26 19.33
CA SER A 101 8.23 16.22 18.34
C SER A 101 8.74 15.56 17.06
N GLY A 102 8.84 14.22 17.05
CA GLY A 102 9.40 13.45 15.94
C GLY A 102 10.92 13.26 16.04
N GLU A 103 11.52 13.64 17.16
CA GLU A 103 12.96 13.49 17.40
C GLU A 103 13.30 12.07 17.87
N LYS A 104 14.46 11.57 17.43
CA LYS A 104 14.89 10.20 17.74
C LYS A 104 15.22 10.02 19.23
N ILE A 105 14.67 8.96 19.82
CA ILE A 105 14.98 8.56 21.19
C ILE A 105 16.12 7.54 21.13
N LYS A 106 17.34 7.96 21.48
CA LYS A 106 18.52 7.08 21.47
C LYS A 106 18.34 5.87 22.41
N GLY A 107 18.92 4.73 22.03
CA GLY A 107 18.86 3.49 22.83
C GLY A 107 17.55 2.71 22.72
N THR A 108 16.65 3.09 21.80
CA THR A 108 15.34 2.43 21.62
C THR A 108 15.31 1.42 20.48
N THR A 109 16.46 1.06 19.89
CA THR A 109 16.54 0.10 18.78
C THR A 109 15.83 -1.21 19.06
N ILE A 110 16.10 -1.84 20.21
CA ILE A 110 15.43 -3.11 20.57
C ILE A 110 13.93 -2.89 20.82
N ALA A 111 13.54 -1.79 21.47
CA ALA A 111 12.13 -1.48 21.70
C ALA A 111 11.35 -1.24 20.39
N PHE A 112 11.98 -0.63 19.39
CA PHE A 112 11.42 -0.47 18.05
C PHE A 112 11.20 -1.84 17.40
N VAL A 113 12.25 -2.66 17.36
CA VAL A 113 12.21 -3.99 16.71
C VAL A 113 11.19 -4.92 17.40
N ASP A 114 11.15 -4.91 18.74
CA ASP A 114 10.13 -5.64 19.52
C ASP A 114 8.71 -5.15 19.21
N SER A 115 8.53 -3.85 18.97
CA SER A 115 7.24 -3.29 18.57
C SER A 115 6.85 -3.77 17.18
N VAL A 116 7.76 -3.74 16.21
CA VAL A 116 7.56 -4.26 14.86
C VAL A 116 7.14 -5.73 14.91
N ALA A 117 7.86 -6.57 15.66
CA ALA A 117 7.56 -8.00 15.77
C ALA A 117 6.13 -8.26 16.31
N LYS A 118 5.72 -7.55 17.37
CA LYS A 118 4.37 -7.68 17.94
C LYS A 118 3.28 -7.16 17.01
N ILE A 119 3.57 -6.09 16.28
CA ILE A 119 2.66 -5.50 15.29
C ILE A 119 2.46 -6.46 14.12
N CYS A 120 3.52 -7.10 13.63
CA CYS A 120 3.42 -8.11 12.57
C CYS A 120 2.52 -9.28 12.99
N ASP A 121 2.71 -9.82 14.20
CA ASP A 121 1.87 -10.91 14.71
C ASP A 121 0.39 -10.50 14.82
N HIS A 122 0.12 -9.26 15.25
CA HIS A 122 -1.25 -8.73 15.30
C HIS A 122 -1.87 -8.57 13.91
N VAL A 123 -1.12 -8.01 12.97
CA VAL A 123 -1.57 -7.83 11.57
C VAL A 123 -1.86 -9.17 10.92
N TYR A 124 -0.99 -10.17 11.12
CA TYR A 124 -1.23 -11.53 10.64
C TYR A 124 -2.50 -12.13 11.23
N TYR A 125 -2.70 -11.99 12.55
CA TYR A 125 -3.93 -12.47 13.18
C TYR A 125 -5.19 -11.83 12.56
N VAL A 126 -5.17 -10.52 12.30
CA VAL A 126 -6.32 -9.85 11.69
C VAL A 126 -6.51 -10.29 10.24
N GLU A 127 -5.50 -10.12 9.39
CA GLU A 127 -5.63 -10.35 7.95
C GLU A 127 -5.80 -11.84 7.59
N ILE A 128 -5.05 -12.72 8.22
CA ILE A 128 -5.06 -14.14 7.91
C ILE A 128 -6.09 -14.87 8.78
N ASP A 129 -5.90 -14.87 10.10
CA ASP A 129 -6.67 -15.74 10.99
C ASP A 129 -8.14 -15.25 11.15
N SER A 130 -8.37 -13.93 11.17
CA SER A 130 -9.71 -13.35 11.35
C SER A 130 -10.44 -13.07 10.03
N LEU A 131 -9.79 -12.44 9.05
CA LEU A 131 -10.42 -12.10 7.76
C LEU A 131 -10.37 -13.25 6.74
N GLY A 132 -9.51 -14.25 6.96
CA GLY A 132 -9.41 -15.45 6.15
C GLY A 132 -8.68 -15.24 4.81
N TYR A 133 -7.83 -14.22 4.69
CA TYR A 133 -6.92 -14.13 3.56
C TYR A 133 -5.90 -15.27 3.62
N PRO A 134 -5.44 -15.79 2.47
CA PRO A 134 -4.36 -16.76 2.46
C PRO A 134 -3.04 -16.12 2.90
N SER A 135 -2.22 -16.86 3.63
CA SER A 135 -0.86 -16.39 3.97
C SER A 135 -0.03 -16.16 2.72
N PRO A 136 0.90 -15.18 2.71
CA PRO A 136 1.89 -15.07 1.65
C PRO A 136 2.68 -16.39 1.51
N PRO A 137 3.07 -16.77 0.27
CA PRO A 137 3.83 -17.99 0.04
C PRO A 137 5.23 -17.87 0.63
N SER A 138 5.78 -19.01 1.06
CA SER A 138 7.16 -19.08 1.55
C SER A 138 8.16 -18.77 0.42
N ASP A 139 9.23 -18.08 0.77
CA ASP A 139 10.39 -17.82 -0.10
C ASP A 139 11.46 -18.92 -0.04
N SER A 140 11.14 -20.07 0.55
CA SER A 140 12.01 -21.25 0.66
C SER A 140 13.32 -21.01 1.41
N GLY A 141 13.30 -20.20 2.47
CA GLY A 141 14.46 -19.97 3.33
C GLY A 141 15.29 -18.74 2.95
N ALA A 142 14.86 -17.97 1.95
CA ALA A 142 15.48 -16.68 1.68
C ALA A 142 15.28 -15.76 2.89
N GLY A 143 16.17 -14.79 3.09
CA GLY A 143 16.16 -13.99 4.32
C GLY A 143 16.54 -14.76 5.60
N GLY A 144 16.90 -16.05 5.53
CA GLY A 144 17.49 -16.79 6.64
C GLY A 144 16.53 -17.67 7.44
N GLY A 145 15.29 -17.86 6.97
CA GLY A 145 14.32 -18.79 7.53
C GLY A 145 13.03 -18.86 6.71
N ASN A 146 12.02 -19.58 7.21
CA ASN A 146 10.74 -19.71 6.49
C ASN A 146 9.72 -18.63 6.90
N GLU A 147 10.10 -17.75 7.83
CA GLU A 147 9.27 -16.64 8.29
C GLU A 147 9.16 -15.55 7.21
N TYR A 148 8.10 -14.75 7.23
CA TYR A 148 7.97 -13.61 6.32
C TYR A 148 8.97 -12.50 6.70
N ASP A 149 9.79 -12.05 5.76
CA ASP A 149 10.86 -11.10 6.04
C ASP A 149 10.39 -9.64 6.06
N VAL A 150 10.87 -8.93 7.08
CA VAL A 150 10.67 -7.50 7.30
C VAL A 150 12.04 -6.86 7.46
N TYR A 151 12.43 -6.00 6.54
CA TYR A 151 13.70 -5.28 6.61
C TYR A 151 13.48 -3.84 7.10
N ILE A 152 14.27 -3.42 8.07
CA ILE A 152 14.24 -2.05 8.57
C ILE A 152 15.39 -1.27 7.95
N GLN A 153 15.07 -0.21 7.21
CA GLN A 153 16.02 0.60 6.44
C GLN A 153 15.73 2.09 6.62
N SER A 154 16.72 2.94 6.41
CA SER A 154 16.49 4.39 6.32
C SER A 154 15.96 4.74 4.94
N LEU A 155 14.67 5.07 4.87
CA LEU A 155 13.99 5.39 3.62
C LEU A 155 14.04 6.90 3.34
N GLU A 156 13.60 7.29 2.13
CA GLU A 156 13.46 8.70 1.78
C GLU A 156 12.38 9.37 2.65
N PRO A 157 12.55 10.66 3.03
CA PRO A 157 11.57 11.35 3.85
C PRO A 157 10.15 11.28 3.27
N GLY A 158 9.18 10.91 4.11
CA GLY A 158 7.77 10.73 3.75
C GLY A 158 7.41 9.32 3.27
N MET A 159 8.37 8.46 2.93
CA MET A 159 8.10 7.04 2.68
C MET A 159 7.92 6.26 3.99
N TYR A 160 6.98 5.32 3.97
CA TYR A 160 6.66 4.46 5.10
C TYR A 160 7.29 3.08 4.91
N GLY A 161 7.17 2.55 3.69
CA GLY A 161 7.65 1.22 3.35
C GLY A 161 7.38 0.88 1.90
N TYR A 162 7.72 -0.35 1.56
CA TYR A 162 7.37 -0.96 0.28
C TYR A 162 7.44 -2.49 0.39
N THR A 163 6.65 -3.15 -0.45
CA THR A 163 6.67 -4.59 -0.65
C THR A 163 7.31 -4.90 -1.99
N ASP A 164 8.22 -5.87 -2.00
CA ASP A 164 9.04 -6.22 -3.15
C ASP A 164 9.09 -7.74 -3.40
N TRP A 165 9.49 -8.14 -4.60
CA TRP A 165 9.52 -9.52 -5.07
C TRP A 165 10.56 -9.74 -6.17
N ASP A 166 11.03 -10.99 -6.27
CA ASP A 166 11.87 -11.45 -7.36
C ASP A 166 10.98 -11.97 -8.51
N ASP A 167 10.76 -11.12 -9.51
CA ASP A 167 9.88 -11.44 -10.64
C ASP A 167 10.46 -12.47 -11.61
N THR A 168 11.71 -12.90 -11.40
CA THR A 168 12.33 -14.02 -12.11
C THR A 168 11.95 -15.38 -11.51
N LYS A 169 11.32 -15.41 -10.34
CA LYS A 169 10.96 -16.64 -9.60
C LYS A 169 9.45 -16.71 -9.28
N PRO A 170 8.58 -16.87 -10.29
CA PRO A 170 7.15 -17.04 -10.05
C PRO A 170 6.85 -18.33 -9.28
N ILE A 171 5.96 -18.26 -8.28
CA ILE A 171 5.39 -19.41 -7.58
C ILE A 171 4.37 -20.12 -8.49
N VAL A 172 3.48 -19.34 -9.11
CA VAL A 172 2.56 -19.81 -10.15
C VAL A 172 2.73 -18.95 -11.40
N SER A 173 3.19 -19.56 -12.49
CA SER A 173 3.34 -18.92 -13.79
C SER A 173 2.01 -18.90 -14.54
N ARG A 174 1.27 -17.80 -14.41
CA ARG A 174 0.03 -17.50 -15.17
C ARG A 174 0.01 -16.04 -15.62
N LYS A 175 -1.07 -15.60 -16.30
CA LYS A 175 -1.25 -14.23 -16.81
C LYS A 175 -0.94 -13.15 -15.76
N ASN A 176 -1.34 -13.40 -14.53
CA ASN A 176 -1.07 -12.65 -13.30
C ASN A 176 -0.26 -13.55 -12.35
N ALA A 177 1.05 -13.64 -12.61
CA ALA A 177 1.94 -14.49 -11.85
C ALA A 177 1.97 -14.10 -10.36
N THR A 178 2.18 -15.10 -9.51
CA THR A 178 2.33 -14.93 -8.05
C THR A 178 3.79 -15.10 -7.63
N TYR A 179 4.19 -14.43 -6.55
CA TYR A 179 5.59 -14.40 -6.10
C TYR A 179 5.68 -14.46 -4.59
N ALA A 180 6.77 -15.03 -4.07
CA ALA A 180 7.17 -14.77 -2.70
C ALA A 180 7.65 -13.32 -2.57
N THR A 181 7.28 -12.68 -1.47
CA THR A 181 7.52 -11.25 -1.24
C THR A 181 8.27 -11.04 0.07
N TRP A 182 8.82 -9.85 0.24
CA TRP A 182 9.28 -9.33 1.52
C TRP A 182 8.85 -7.86 1.62
N MET A 183 8.87 -7.31 2.83
CA MET A 183 8.61 -5.88 3.00
C MET A 183 9.80 -5.16 3.61
N VAL A 184 9.92 -3.89 3.27
CA VAL A 184 10.89 -2.95 3.83
C VAL A 184 10.13 -1.80 4.46
N ILE A 185 10.51 -1.41 5.67
CA ILE A 185 9.88 -0.31 6.43
C ILE A 185 10.91 0.72 6.87
N ASP A 186 10.47 1.96 7.03
CA ASP A 186 11.32 3.05 7.52
C ASP A 186 11.81 2.78 8.95
N ASN A 187 12.99 3.28 9.28
CA ASN A 187 13.62 3.05 10.57
C ASN A 187 13.27 4.10 11.63
N LEU A 188 12.50 5.13 11.30
CA LEU A 188 12.27 6.27 12.19
C LEU A 188 10.82 6.78 12.23
N PHE A 189 10.11 6.80 11.10
CA PHE A 189 8.73 7.26 10.98
C PHE A 189 8.48 8.67 11.56
N SER A 190 9.38 9.62 11.29
CA SER A 190 9.33 11.00 11.83
C SER A 190 8.83 12.06 10.86
N SER A 191 8.93 11.80 9.56
CA SER A 191 8.79 12.80 8.48
C SER A 191 7.47 12.72 7.72
N SER A 192 6.47 12.07 8.33
CA SER A 192 5.21 11.68 7.72
C SER A 192 3.96 12.27 8.40
N TYR A 193 2.79 12.14 7.76
CA TYR A 193 1.50 12.55 8.31
C TYR A 193 1.19 11.88 9.66
N THR A 194 1.22 10.54 9.69
CA THR A 194 1.20 9.73 10.92
C THR A 194 2.63 9.39 11.29
N LYS A 195 2.97 9.42 12.58
CA LYS A 195 4.35 9.26 13.06
C LYS A 195 4.51 8.17 14.12
N GLY A 196 5.74 7.75 14.33
CA GLY A 196 6.14 6.81 15.37
C GLY A 196 5.37 5.48 15.28
N VAL A 197 4.98 4.93 16.43
CA VAL A 197 4.35 3.61 16.50
C VAL A 197 3.02 3.53 15.72
N ALA A 198 2.27 4.63 15.64
CA ALA A 198 1.05 4.67 14.84
C ALA A 198 1.35 4.51 13.34
N ALA A 199 2.47 5.06 12.86
CA ALA A 199 2.90 4.90 11.48
C ALA A 199 3.34 3.46 11.22
N ILE A 200 4.18 2.88 12.10
CA ILE A 200 4.61 1.47 12.02
C ILE A 200 3.40 0.53 11.88
N LYS A 201 2.35 0.77 12.67
CA LYS A 201 1.11 -0.01 12.64
C LYS A 201 0.45 -0.01 11.26
N VAL A 202 0.16 1.18 10.72
CA VAL A 202 -0.51 1.29 9.42
C VAL A 202 0.38 0.79 8.28
N THR A 203 1.70 1.05 8.33
CA THR A 203 2.65 0.52 7.34
C THR A 203 2.63 -0.99 7.28
N ILE A 204 2.72 -1.67 8.43
CA ILE A 204 2.78 -3.13 8.43
C ILE A 204 1.46 -3.73 7.94
N ALA A 205 0.32 -3.15 8.29
CA ALA A 205 -0.97 -3.55 7.72
C ALA A 205 -1.02 -3.35 6.20
N HIS A 206 -0.53 -2.20 5.70
CA HIS A 206 -0.53 -1.88 4.27
C HIS A 206 0.38 -2.80 3.45
N GLU A 207 1.64 -2.94 3.89
CA GLU A 207 2.66 -3.70 3.16
C GLU A 207 2.45 -5.21 3.27
N PHE A 208 2.02 -5.71 4.43
CA PHE A 208 1.69 -7.14 4.54
C PHE A 208 0.50 -7.50 3.64
N HIS A 209 -0.47 -6.59 3.49
CA HIS A 209 -1.57 -6.77 2.55
C HIS A 209 -1.08 -6.87 1.10
N HIS A 210 -0.09 -6.08 0.68
CA HIS A 210 0.55 -6.26 -0.63
C HIS A 210 1.21 -7.64 -0.78
N GLY A 211 1.87 -8.15 0.27
CA GLY A 211 2.42 -9.51 0.27
C GLY A 211 1.35 -10.59 0.02
N ILE A 212 0.17 -10.43 0.62
CA ILE A 212 -0.99 -11.30 0.38
C ILE A 212 -1.46 -11.19 -1.09
N GLN A 213 -1.61 -9.95 -1.59
CA GLN A 213 -2.07 -9.65 -2.96
C GLN A 213 -1.19 -10.35 -3.99
N ILE A 214 0.12 -10.08 -3.95
CA ILE A 214 1.09 -10.61 -4.90
C ILE A 214 1.31 -12.11 -4.72
N GLY A 215 1.32 -12.58 -3.48
CA GLY A 215 1.55 -13.96 -3.14
C GLY A 215 0.46 -14.92 -3.62
N ASN A 216 -0.80 -14.48 -3.60
CA ASN A 216 -1.95 -15.37 -3.78
C ASN A 216 -2.84 -15.01 -4.96
N TYR A 217 -2.98 -13.72 -5.27
CA TYR A 217 -3.87 -13.23 -6.31
C TYR A 217 -3.11 -12.79 -7.57
N GLY A 218 -1.81 -12.55 -7.45
CA GLY A 218 -0.90 -12.21 -8.54
C GLY A 218 -0.85 -10.71 -8.80
N LEU A 219 -0.12 -10.28 -9.82
CA LEU A 219 0.07 -8.87 -10.16
C LEU A 219 -0.67 -8.46 -11.46
N TRP A 220 -1.53 -7.45 -11.35
CA TRP A 220 -2.21 -6.78 -12.47
C TRP A 220 -1.70 -5.35 -12.58
N THR A 221 -0.71 -5.13 -13.43
CA THR A 221 0.05 -3.87 -13.50
C THR A 221 -0.75 -2.66 -13.99
N ASN A 222 -1.86 -2.90 -14.70
CA ASN A 222 -2.79 -1.85 -15.12
C ASN A 222 -3.84 -1.50 -14.05
N ASP A 223 -3.85 -2.23 -12.92
CA ASP A 223 -4.84 -2.12 -11.86
C ASP A 223 -4.21 -1.77 -10.50
N LEU A 224 -3.00 -1.20 -10.49
CA LEU A 224 -2.27 -0.86 -9.25
C LEU A 224 -3.06 0.05 -8.31
N TYR A 225 -3.98 0.86 -8.85
CA TYR A 225 -4.91 1.65 -8.04
C TYR A 225 -5.69 0.79 -7.03
N PHE A 226 -6.06 -0.43 -7.41
CA PHE A 226 -6.85 -1.32 -6.56
C PHE A 226 -6.01 -1.98 -5.46
N TYR A 227 -4.72 -2.23 -5.73
CA TYR A 227 -3.76 -2.72 -4.74
C TYR A 227 -3.59 -1.68 -3.64
N GLU A 228 -3.26 -0.44 -4.01
CA GLU A 228 -3.09 0.65 -3.04
C GLU A 228 -4.40 1.01 -2.32
N LEU A 229 -5.53 1.05 -3.04
CA LEU A 229 -6.86 1.28 -2.46
C LEU A 229 -7.16 0.30 -1.32
N THR A 230 -6.99 -0.99 -1.59
CA THR A 230 -7.37 -2.03 -0.63
C THR A 230 -6.36 -2.17 0.50
N SER A 231 -5.06 -1.95 0.25
CA SER A 231 -4.06 -1.88 1.33
C SER A 231 -4.30 -0.67 2.25
N THR A 232 -4.63 0.50 1.69
CA THR A 232 -5.00 1.69 2.49
C THR A 232 -6.29 1.46 3.29
N TRP A 233 -7.26 0.74 2.71
CA TRP A 233 -8.45 0.31 3.46
C TRP A 233 -8.09 -0.70 4.55
N MET A 234 -7.13 -1.59 4.33
CA MET A 234 -6.70 -2.56 5.33
C MET A 234 -6.11 -1.88 6.58
N GLU A 235 -5.42 -0.74 6.40
CA GLU A 235 -4.94 0.07 7.53
C GLU A 235 -6.05 0.37 8.56
N GLN A 236 -7.22 0.83 8.09
CA GLN A 236 -8.34 1.15 8.98
C GLN A 236 -9.11 -0.08 9.47
N VAL A 237 -9.05 -1.21 8.75
CA VAL A 237 -9.63 -2.47 9.22
C VAL A 237 -8.84 -2.97 10.43
N VAL A 238 -7.51 -2.95 10.35
CA VAL A 238 -6.64 -3.43 11.43
C VAL A 238 -6.57 -2.41 12.56
N TYR A 239 -6.46 -1.12 12.24
CA TYR A 239 -6.29 -0.04 13.22
C TYR A 239 -7.32 1.07 13.04
N PRO A 240 -8.60 0.82 13.38
CA PRO A 240 -9.68 1.79 13.18
C PRO A 240 -9.45 3.10 13.93
N ASP A 241 -8.67 3.12 15.01
CA ASP A 241 -8.38 4.35 15.77
C ASP A 241 -7.32 5.24 15.10
N ILE A 242 -6.60 4.76 14.09
CA ILE A 242 -5.56 5.52 13.37
C ILE A 242 -6.12 6.01 12.04
N LYS A 243 -6.35 7.32 11.94
CA LYS A 243 -6.99 7.95 10.77
C LYS A 243 -5.97 8.42 9.73
N ASP A 244 -5.01 7.57 9.35
CA ASP A 244 -3.99 7.94 8.35
C ASP A 244 -4.65 8.31 7.01
N TYR A 245 -5.63 7.52 6.55
CA TYR A 245 -6.30 7.76 5.27
C TYR A 245 -7.04 9.11 5.15
N TYR A 246 -7.28 9.83 6.24
CA TYR A 246 -7.96 11.13 6.23
C TYR A 246 -7.27 12.15 5.34
N GLN A 247 -5.94 12.08 5.24
CA GLN A 247 -5.16 12.98 4.39
C GLN A 247 -5.54 12.87 2.90
N TYR A 248 -6.10 11.73 2.47
CA TYR A 248 -6.45 11.49 1.06
C TYR A 248 -7.88 11.92 0.71
N LEU A 249 -8.75 12.08 1.72
CA LEU A 249 -10.16 12.41 1.51
C LEU A 249 -10.39 13.72 0.75
N PRO A 250 -9.68 14.83 1.05
CA PRO A 250 -9.86 16.08 0.30
C PRO A 250 -9.68 15.90 -1.21
N ASN A 251 -8.70 15.08 -1.61
CA ASN A 251 -8.40 14.81 -3.00
C ASN A 251 -9.54 14.02 -3.68
N PHE A 252 -9.99 12.92 -3.06
CA PHE A 252 -11.09 12.11 -3.58
C PHE A 252 -12.38 12.92 -3.76
N PHE A 253 -12.79 13.65 -2.72
CA PHE A 253 -14.06 14.38 -2.73
C PHE A 253 -14.04 15.64 -3.63
N ALA A 254 -12.85 16.20 -3.93
CA ALA A 254 -12.71 17.33 -4.83
C ALA A 254 -12.79 16.95 -6.32
N ASN A 255 -12.61 15.68 -6.68
CA ASN A 255 -12.48 15.21 -8.06
C ASN A 255 -13.43 14.05 -8.41
N PRO A 256 -14.75 14.22 -8.23
CA PRO A 256 -15.74 13.15 -8.48
C PRO A 256 -15.88 12.75 -9.95
N GLU A 257 -15.37 13.54 -10.89
CA GLU A 257 -15.38 13.23 -12.31
C GLU A 257 -14.33 12.21 -12.73
N ARG A 258 -13.37 11.90 -11.84
CA ARG A 258 -12.25 11.00 -12.16
C ARG A 258 -12.76 9.56 -12.32
N PRO A 259 -12.37 8.86 -13.39
CA PRO A 259 -12.72 7.44 -13.56
C PRO A 259 -12.25 6.61 -12.38
N PHE A 260 -13.09 5.68 -11.92
CA PHE A 260 -12.80 4.87 -10.73
C PHE A 260 -11.47 4.08 -10.86
N ASN A 261 -11.17 3.58 -12.06
CA ASN A 261 -9.96 2.82 -12.38
C ASN A 261 -8.79 3.67 -12.90
N GLU A 262 -8.84 4.99 -12.79
CA GLU A 262 -7.72 5.84 -13.17
C GLU A 262 -6.53 5.64 -12.22
N TYR A 263 -5.37 5.31 -12.77
CA TYR A 263 -4.10 5.17 -12.05
C TYR A 263 -3.04 6.12 -12.63
N VAL A 264 -2.41 6.93 -11.76
CA VAL A 264 -1.31 7.81 -12.14
C VAL A 264 -0.21 7.72 -11.09
N ILE A 265 0.92 7.09 -11.44
CA ILE A 265 2.05 6.77 -10.54
C ILE A 265 2.55 7.94 -9.67
N ASN A 266 2.48 9.19 -10.14
CA ASN A 266 2.99 10.36 -9.41
C ASN A 266 1.89 11.42 -9.17
N SER A 267 0.65 10.97 -9.02
CA SER A 267 -0.47 11.88 -8.72
C SER A 267 -1.56 11.21 -7.89
N TYR A 268 -1.97 10.01 -8.30
CA TYR A 268 -3.10 9.31 -7.71
C TYR A 268 -2.87 7.81 -7.82
N ALA A 269 -2.07 7.28 -6.90
CA ALA A 269 -1.73 5.87 -6.89
C ALA A 269 -2.89 4.96 -6.44
N GLY A 270 -3.99 5.53 -5.92
CA GLY A 270 -5.19 4.80 -5.51
C GLY A 270 -5.55 4.91 -4.02
N TYR A 271 -4.65 5.46 -3.18
CA TYR A 271 -4.86 5.61 -1.74
C TYR A 271 -6.20 6.30 -1.40
N GLU A 272 -6.53 7.36 -2.13
CA GLU A 272 -7.73 8.15 -1.89
C GLU A 272 -9.03 7.39 -2.16
N ARG A 273 -8.95 6.30 -2.92
CA ARG A 273 -10.08 5.45 -3.25
C ARG A 273 -10.38 4.44 -2.15
N CYS A 274 -9.60 4.36 -1.08
CA CYS A 274 -9.84 3.47 0.07
C CYS A 274 -11.26 3.60 0.64
N ILE A 275 -11.89 4.76 0.43
CA ILE A 275 -13.29 5.03 0.72
C ILE A 275 -14.26 4.02 0.07
N TYR A 276 -13.89 3.45 -1.08
CA TYR A 276 -14.61 2.33 -1.69
C TYR A 276 -14.51 1.06 -0.86
N GLY A 277 -13.33 0.74 -0.32
CA GLY A 277 -13.18 -0.39 0.62
C GLY A 277 -14.04 -0.22 1.86
N ILE A 278 -14.04 0.99 2.44
CA ILE A 278 -14.89 1.35 3.58
C ILE A 278 -16.38 1.20 3.21
N PHE A 279 -16.76 1.65 2.01
CA PHE A 279 -18.13 1.49 1.48
C PHE A 279 -18.54 0.02 1.38
N VAL A 280 -17.68 -0.80 0.74
CA VAL A 280 -17.91 -2.23 0.54
C VAL A 280 -18.08 -2.94 1.87
N GLU A 281 -17.17 -2.69 2.83
CA GLU A 281 -17.26 -3.24 4.18
C GLU A 281 -18.59 -2.89 4.86
N GLN A 282 -18.98 -1.61 4.86
CA GLN A 282 -20.12 -1.15 5.64
C GLN A 282 -21.48 -1.52 5.02
N ASN A 283 -21.55 -1.72 3.70
CA ASN A 283 -22.80 -2.03 3.00
C ASN A 283 -22.96 -3.51 2.65
N TYR A 284 -21.86 -4.25 2.49
CA TYR A 284 -21.87 -5.65 2.03
C TYR A 284 -21.08 -6.59 2.93
N GLY A 285 -20.43 -6.07 3.98
CA GLY A 285 -19.66 -6.84 4.95
C GLY A 285 -18.18 -6.95 4.59
N ILE A 286 -17.36 -7.10 5.63
CA ILE A 286 -15.89 -7.13 5.54
C ILE A 286 -15.35 -8.18 4.56
N ASN A 287 -16.01 -9.35 4.48
CA ASN A 287 -15.58 -10.46 3.63
C ASN A 287 -15.74 -10.19 2.12
N MET A 288 -16.53 -9.18 1.74
CA MET A 288 -16.79 -8.87 0.33
C MET A 288 -15.51 -8.46 -0.40
N MET A 289 -14.57 -7.78 0.28
CA MET A 289 -13.30 -7.40 -0.34
C MET A 289 -12.44 -8.61 -0.68
N ARG A 290 -12.34 -9.58 0.23
CA ARG A 290 -11.64 -10.85 -0.03
C ARG A 290 -12.30 -11.63 -1.16
N PHE A 291 -13.63 -11.57 -1.26
CA PHE A 291 -14.36 -12.21 -2.36
C PHE A 291 -14.05 -11.56 -3.72
N ILE A 292 -13.93 -10.23 -3.79
CA ILE A 292 -13.45 -9.52 -4.99
C ILE A 292 -12.03 -9.98 -5.35
N TRP A 293 -11.12 -10.05 -4.37
CA TRP A 293 -9.75 -10.54 -4.61
C TRP A 293 -9.72 -11.98 -5.14
N ALA A 294 -10.62 -12.85 -4.68
CA ALA A 294 -10.74 -14.20 -5.23
C ALA A 294 -11.01 -14.19 -6.74
N TYR A 295 -11.90 -13.30 -7.23
CA TYR A 295 -12.10 -13.10 -8.67
C TYR A 295 -10.86 -12.50 -9.36
N MET A 296 -10.15 -11.60 -8.67
CA MET A 296 -8.91 -11.03 -9.20
C MET A 296 -7.80 -12.06 -9.41
N SER A 297 -7.94 -13.29 -8.90
CA SER A 297 -7.03 -14.39 -9.26
C SER A 297 -7.03 -14.70 -10.76
N ASN A 298 -8.06 -14.32 -11.50
CA ASN A 298 -8.18 -14.61 -12.94
C ASN A 298 -8.57 -13.38 -13.78
N GLU A 299 -9.11 -12.34 -13.15
CA GLU A 299 -9.62 -11.15 -13.85
C GLU A 299 -8.96 -9.86 -13.33
N PRO A 300 -8.85 -8.81 -14.17
CA PRO A 300 -8.48 -7.48 -13.70
C PRO A 300 -9.55 -6.89 -12.77
N SER A 301 -9.24 -5.76 -12.15
CA SER A 301 -10.01 -5.20 -11.02
C SER A 301 -11.52 -4.99 -11.31
N ILE A 302 -11.87 -4.34 -12.42
CA ILE A 302 -13.28 -4.01 -12.74
C ILE A 302 -14.12 -5.28 -13.00
N PRO A 303 -13.74 -6.19 -13.91
CA PRO A 303 -14.49 -7.44 -14.09
C PRO A 303 -14.55 -8.30 -12.82
N ALA A 304 -13.52 -8.26 -11.97
CA ALA A 304 -13.53 -8.97 -10.69
C ALA A 304 -14.56 -8.40 -9.71
N ILE A 305 -14.65 -7.07 -9.60
CA ILE A 305 -15.69 -6.37 -8.84
C ILE A 305 -17.08 -6.76 -9.38
N GLU A 306 -17.28 -6.67 -10.69
CA GLU A 306 -18.56 -7.00 -11.32
C GLU A 306 -18.95 -8.46 -11.08
N GLY A 307 -18.02 -9.39 -11.27
CA GLY A 307 -18.22 -10.82 -11.04
C GLY A 307 -18.62 -11.14 -9.60
N ALA A 308 -17.90 -10.56 -8.62
CA ALA A 308 -18.19 -10.77 -7.21
C ALA A 308 -19.56 -10.23 -6.80
N PHE A 309 -19.94 -9.02 -7.24
CA PHE A 309 -21.26 -8.46 -6.92
C PHE A 309 -22.40 -9.20 -7.62
N ASN A 310 -22.23 -9.58 -8.89
CA ASN A 310 -23.21 -10.39 -9.61
C ASN A 310 -23.44 -11.74 -8.91
N ALA A 311 -22.40 -12.36 -8.36
CA ALA A 311 -22.50 -13.64 -7.65
C ALA A 311 -23.35 -13.58 -6.37
N ILE A 312 -23.51 -12.39 -5.76
CA ILE A 312 -24.41 -12.17 -4.61
C ILE A 312 -25.74 -11.53 -5.02
N GLY A 313 -26.05 -11.47 -6.31
CA GLY A 313 -27.31 -10.92 -6.83
C GLY A 313 -27.38 -9.39 -6.82
N VAL A 314 -26.25 -8.70 -6.71
CA VAL A 314 -26.19 -7.23 -6.72
C VAL A 314 -25.67 -6.75 -8.08
N SER A 315 -26.47 -5.94 -8.76
CA SER A 315 -26.04 -5.33 -10.02
C SER A 315 -24.85 -4.37 -9.80
N PRO A 316 -23.79 -4.44 -10.62
CA PRO A 316 -22.69 -3.48 -10.55
C PRO A 316 -23.12 -2.03 -10.73
N THR A 317 -24.10 -1.77 -11.60
CA THR A 317 -24.71 -0.43 -11.78
C THR A 317 -25.36 0.05 -10.48
N TYR A 318 -26.11 -0.82 -9.80
CA TYR A 318 -26.71 -0.47 -8.51
C TYR A 318 -25.62 -0.21 -7.45
N MET A 319 -24.60 -1.07 -7.38
CA MET A 319 -23.49 -0.92 -6.42
C MET A 319 -22.77 0.41 -6.60
N PHE A 320 -22.34 0.76 -7.81
CA PHE A 320 -21.66 2.04 -8.07
C PHE A 320 -22.58 3.25 -7.87
N THR A 321 -23.87 3.11 -8.16
CA THR A 321 -24.87 4.17 -7.86
C THR A 321 -25.00 4.39 -6.35
N LEU A 322 -25.05 3.31 -5.57
CA LEU A 322 -25.10 3.39 -4.11
C LEU A 322 -23.80 3.97 -3.54
N PHE A 323 -22.65 3.60 -4.09
CA PHE A 323 -21.36 4.19 -3.72
C PHE A 323 -21.34 5.71 -3.95
N ALA A 324 -21.72 6.16 -5.15
CA ALA A 324 -21.79 7.59 -5.47
C ALA A 324 -22.76 8.34 -4.54
N LYS A 325 -23.92 7.74 -4.24
CA LYS A 325 -24.91 8.29 -3.32
C LYS A 325 -24.39 8.36 -1.88
N THR A 326 -23.64 7.36 -1.43
CA THR A 326 -23.02 7.35 -0.09
C THR A 326 -21.98 8.47 0.03
N ASN A 327 -21.17 8.68 -1.03
CA ASN A 327 -20.22 9.80 -1.10
C ASN A 327 -20.88 11.18 -1.13
N TYR A 328 -22.12 11.28 -1.61
CA TYR A 328 -22.88 12.53 -1.57
C TYR A 328 -23.32 12.91 -0.15
N PHE A 329 -23.63 11.91 0.69
CA PHE A 329 -24.14 12.11 2.05
C PHE A 329 -23.03 12.16 3.12
N THR A 330 -22.05 13.02 2.91
CA THR A 330 -20.96 13.33 3.87
C THR A 330 -21.13 14.72 4.50
N GLY A 331 -20.26 15.06 5.45
CA GLY A 331 -20.30 16.32 6.19
C GLY A 331 -21.68 16.56 6.81
N TYR A 332 -22.20 17.78 6.66
CA TYR A 332 -23.54 18.12 7.16
C TYR A 332 -24.68 17.32 6.48
N ARG A 333 -24.45 16.74 5.29
CA ARG A 333 -25.46 15.95 4.55
C ARG A 333 -25.66 14.56 5.13
N SER A 334 -24.70 14.05 5.90
CA SER A 334 -24.77 12.72 6.54
C SER A 334 -26.05 12.53 7.37
N SER A 335 -26.47 13.55 8.11
CA SER A 335 -27.71 13.55 8.91
C SER A 335 -29.00 13.31 8.09
N LYS A 336 -28.95 13.50 6.77
CA LYS A 336 -30.10 13.35 5.86
C LYS A 336 -30.09 12.01 5.12
N ALA A 337 -29.02 11.22 5.19
CA ALA A 337 -28.85 9.99 4.40
C ALA A 337 -30.02 9.01 4.52
N ASN A 338 -30.49 8.80 5.76
CA ASN A 338 -31.61 7.89 6.04
C ASN A 338 -32.92 8.30 5.35
N ARG A 339 -33.14 9.61 5.12
CA ARG A 339 -34.34 10.11 4.40
C ARG A 339 -34.35 9.68 2.94
N PHE A 340 -33.19 9.29 2.42
CA PHE A 340 -33.01 8.84 1.05
C PHE A 340 -32.68 7.35 0.99
N ALA A 341 -32.92 6.56 2.05
CA ALA A 341 -32.59 5.13 2.07
C ALA A 341 -31.11 4.84 1.70
N THR A 342 -30.20 5.60 2.30
CA THR A 342 -28.75 5.37 2.19
C THR A 342 -28.15 5.27 3.58
N VAL A 343 -27.35 4.22 3.79
CA VAL A 343 -26.53 4.08 5.00
C VAL A 343 -25.28 4.94 4.80
N PRO A 344 -25.08 6.02 5.58
CA PRO A 344 -23.88 6.83 5.46
C PRO A 344 -22.68 6.08 6.03
N TYR A 345 -21.47 6.53 5.68
CA TYR A 345 -20.27 6.08 6.39
C TYR A 345 -20.41 6.32 7.89
N ARG A 346 -19.88 5.42 8.72
CA ARG A 346 -19.82 5.61 10.19
C ARG A 346 -19.23 6.97 10.58
N GLU A 347 -18.23 7.43 9.83
CA GLU A 347 -17.53 8.70 10.05
C GLU A 347 -17.95 9.79 9.05
N ALA A 348 -19.09 9.63 8.37
CA ALA A 348 -19.51 10.52 7.28
C ALA A 348 -19.56 11.99 7.67
N ALA A 349 -19.89 12.31 8.93
CA ALA A 349 -19.94 13.69 9.42
C ALA A 349 -18.58 14.41 9.39
N SER A 350 -17.48 13.64 9.50
CA SER A 350 -16.11 14.15 9.47
C SER A 350 -15.51 14.19 8.06
N TYR A 351 -16.19 13.59 7.07
CA TYR A 351 -15.71 13.54 5.71
C TYR A 351 -16.01 14.84 4.95
N PRO A 352 -15.13 15.28 4.02
CA PRO A 352 -15.40 16.40 3.14
C PRO A 352 -16.67 16.19 2.31
N LEU A 353 -17.31 17.29 1.91
CA LEU A 353 -18.40 17.25 0.96
C LEU A 353 -17.86 16.95 -0.44
N VAL A 354 -18.54 16.07 -1.18
CA VAL A 354 -18.26 15.91 -2.60
C VAL A 354 -18.48 17.22 -3.34
N ALA A 355 -17.50 17.62 -4.17
CA ALA A 355 -17.60 18.79 -5.01
C ALA A 355 -18.71 18.63 -6.05
N ILE A 356 -19.52 19.67 -6.26
CA ILE A 356 -20.54 19.69 -7.32
C ILE A 356 -20.03 20.65 -8.40
N LYS A 357 -19.45 20.10 -9.47
CA LYS A 357 -18.81 20.90 -10.55
C LYS A 357 -19.80 21.43 -11.59
N GLY A 358 -21.08 21.07 -11.49
CA GLY A 358 -22.15 21.61 -12.34
C GLY A 358 -23.54 21.26 -11.80
N THR A 359 -24.51 22.12 -12.10
CA THR A 359 -25.94 21.88 -11.85
C THR A 359 -26.67 21.97 -13.19
N ALA A 360 -27.47 20.97 -13.53
CA ALA A 360 -28.39 21.05 -14.66
C ALA A 360 -29.75 21.54 -14.15
N SER A 361 -30.24 22.66 -14.70
CA SER A 361 -31.63 23.08 -14.55
C SER A 361 -32.43 22.45 -15.69
N PHE A 362 -33.45 21.66 -15.34
CA PHE A 362 -34.46 21.23 -16.30
C PHE A 362 -35.59 22.26 -16.25
N GLU A 363 -35.72 23.07 -17.29
CA GLU A 363 -36.93 23.85 -17.51
C GLU A 363 -38.02 22.87 -17.96
N GLY A 364 -39.12 22.83 -17.21
CA GLY A 364 -40.26 21.95 -17.46
C GLY A 364 -41.27 22.54 -18.44
#